data_AF-A0A7J6R907-F1
#
_entry.id   AF-A0A7J6R907-F1
#
_cell.length_a   1.000
_cell.length_b   1.000
_cell.length_c   1.000
_cell.angle_alpha   90.00
_cell.angle_beta   90.00
_cell.angle_gamma   90.00
#
_symmetry.space_group_name_H-M   'P 1'
#
loop_
_entity.id
_entity.type
_entity.pdbx_description
1 polymer ?
#
loop_
_entity_poly.entity_id
_entity_poly.type
_entity_poly.pdbx_seq_one_letter_code
_entity_poly.pdbx_strand_id
1 'polypeptide(L)'
;YAFWLRTPPANWFIRRVARLPLCGGKGHRNIVGTITLKEVYHIAGAKSMDPTNVGKPLRSIVISVIGTARAMGIQVLYKLPVQHQHRDDLPISDLDRLKKETRARSKLMKRGS
;
A
#
# COMPACT_ATOMS: atom_id res chain seq x y z
N TYR A 1 -25.23 -14.39 -15.34
CA TYR A 1 -24.37 -13.73 -14.33
C TYR A 1 -23.18 -13.11 -15.04
N ALA A 2 -22.83 -11.85 -14.73
CA ALA A 2 -21.67 -11.17 -15.32
C ALA A 2 -20.67 -10.81 -14.20
N PHE A 3 -19.41 -11.20 -14.36
CA PHE A 3 -18.33 -10.83 -13.46
C PHE A 3 -17.24 -10.10 -14.24
N TRP A 4 -16.60 -9.14 -13.56
CA TRP A 4 -15.54 -8.32 -14.15
C TRP A 4 -14.27 -8.48 -13.33
N LEU A 5 -13.16 -8.75 -14.01
CA LEU A 5 -11.85 -8.72 -13.40
C LEU A 5 -11.38 -7.28 -13.28
N ARG A 6 -10.74 -6.96 -12.15
CA ARG A 6 -10.24 -5.62 -11.85
C ARG A 6 -8.79 -5.69 -11.46
N THR A 7 -8.13 -4.55 -11.51
CA THR A 7 -6.79 -4.43 -10.93
C THR A 7 -6.82 -4.75 -9.43
N PRO A 8 -5.70 -5.23 -8.86
CA PRO A 8 -5.58 -5.45 -7.43
C PRO A 8 -6.02 -4.23 -6.61
N PRO A 9 -6.46 -4.43 -5.35
CA PRO A 9 -6.85 -3.32 -4.50
C PRO A 9 -5.68 -2.34 -4.28
N ALA A 10 -5.98 -1.05 -4.10
CA ALA A 10 -4.95 -0.02 -3.91
C ALA A 10 -4.01 -0.33 -2.74
N ASN A 11 -4.51 -0.96 -1.67
CA ASN A 11 -3.72 -1.40 -0.52
C ASN A 11 -2.61 -2.40 -0.89
N TRP A 12 -2.79 -3.18 -1.97
CA TRP A 12 -1.83 -4.17 -2.43
C TRP A 12 -0.65 -3.47 -3.09
N PHE A 13 -0.94 -2.51 -3.99
CA PHE A 13 0.07 -1.70 -4.64
C PHE A 13 0.88 -0.87 -3.65
N ILE A 14 0.20 -0.14 -2.75
CA ILE A 14 0.84 0.71 -1.74
C ILE A 14 1.81 -0.10 -0.88
N ARG A 15 1.39 -1.30 -0.46
CA ARG A 15 2.22 -2.17 0.38
C ARG A 15 3.49 -2.66 -0.34
N ARG A 16 3.38 -2.99 -1.63
CA ARG A 16 4.51 -3.40 -2.47
C ARG A 16 5.51 -2.27 -2.66
N VAL A 17 5.01 -1.08 -2.97
CA VAL A 17 5.82 0.13 -3.14
C VAL A 17 6.52 0.51 -1.83
N ALA A 18 5.79 0.45 -0.71
CA ALA A 18 6.34 0.72 0.62
C ALA A 18 7.26 -0.39 1.16
N ARG A 19 7.35 -1.56 0.47
CA ARG A 19 8.10 -2.75 0.90
C ARG A 19 7.77 -3.22 2.32
N LEU A 20 6.49 -3.17 2.69
CA LEU A 20 6.02 -3.59 4.01
C LEU A 20 5.27 -4.93 3.92
N PRO A 21 5.44 -5.88 4.86
CA PRO A 21 4.65 -7.12 4.85
C PRO A 21 3.20 -6.90 5.32
N LEU A 22 2.99 -5.97 6.26
CA LEU A 22 1.70 -5.60 6.82
C LEU A 22 1.60 -4.08 7.05
N CYS A 23 0.35 -3.63 7.11
CA CYS A 23 -0.01 -2.27 7.49
C CYS A 23 -0.12 -2.18 9.02
N GLY A 24 0.13 -1.00 9.59
CA GLY A 24 0.00 -0.76 11.02
C GLY A 24 -1.43 -1.02 11.53
N GLY A 25 -1.55 -1.77 12.63
CA GLY A 25 -2.85 -2.12 13.24
C GLY A 25 -3.57 -0.95 13.92
N LYS A 26 -2.88 0.17 14.14
CA LYS A 26 -3.44 1.42 14.71
C LYS A 26 -3.55 2.57 13.68
N GLY A 27 -3.53 2.23 12.38
CA GLY A 27 -3.76 3.17 11.27
C GLY A 27 -2.99 4.48 11.38
N HIS A 28 -3.60 5.57 10.90
CA HIS A 28 -3.13 6.97 10.89
C HIS A 28 -2.31 7.47 12.12
N ARG A 29 -2.40 6.79 13.26
CA ARG A 29 -1.72 7.14 14.51
C ARG A 29 -0.23 6.75 14.53
N ASN A 30 0.15 5.71 13.77
CA ASN A 30 1.53 5.27 13.65
C ASN A 30 1.96 5.26 12.18
N ILE A 31 3.00 6.03 11.85
CA ILE A 31 3.59 6.02 10.51
C ILE A 31 4.50 4.81 10.39
N VAL A 32 4.18 3.88 9.49
CA VAL A 32 4.89 2.60 9.29
C VAL A 32 5.79 2.63 8.06
N GLY A 33 5.56 3.57 7.13
CA GLY A 33 6.40 3.71 5.95
C GLY A 33 6.13 5.00 5.18
N THR A 34 6.95 5.21 4.15
CA THR A 34 6.87 6.39 3.28
C THR A 34 6.80 5.97 1.81
N ILE A 35 6.02 6.71 1.01
CA ILE A 35 5.95 6.57 -0.45
C ILE A 35 6.08 7.93 -1.12
N THR A 36 6.46 7.95 -2.39
CA THR A 36 6.60 9.17 -3.20
C THR A 36 5.35 9.46 -4.01
N LEU A 37 5.15 10.73 -4.36
CA LEU A 37 4.10 11.14 -5.31
C LEU A 37 4.25 10.48 -6.69
N LYS A 38 5.49 10.23 -7.15
CA LYS A 38 5.75 9.50 -8.41
C LYS A 38 5.18 8.09 -8.39
N GLU A 39 5.41 7.36 -7.30
CA GLU A 39 4.88 6.00 -7.14
C GLU A 39 3.36 6.00 -7.08
N VAL A 40 2.76 6.95 -6.34
CA VAL A 40 1.30 7.11 -6.29
C VAL A 40 0.71 7.37 -7.67
N TYR A 41 1.37 8.19 -8.49
CA TYR A 41 0.95 8.47 -9.86
C TYR A 41 0.94 7.20 -10.73
N HIS A 42 1.98 6.36 -10.65
CA HIS A 42 2.00 5.09 -11.37
C HIS A 42 0.90 4.12 -10.90
N ILE A 43 0.61 4.08 -9.59
CA ILE A 43 -0.52 3.29 -9.06
C ILE A 43 -1.85 3.81 -9.62
N ALA A 44 -2.04 5.13 -9.64
CA ALA A 44 -3.24 5.73 -10.18
C ALA A 44 -3.42 5.44 -11.69
N GLY A 45 -2.33 5.45 -12.46
CA GLY A 45 -2.34 5.06 -13.88
C GLY A 45 -2.69 3.58 -14.09
N ALA A 46 -2.14 2.67 -13.28
CA ALA A 46 -2.56 1.27 -13.32
C ALA A 46 -4.05 1.11 -12.99
N LYS A 47 -4.54 1.88 -12.01
CA LYS A 47 -5.92 1.79 -11.52
C LYS A 47 -6.94 2.57 -12.35
N SER A 48 -6.51 3.43 -13.27
CA SER A 48 -7.43 4.19 -14.14
C SER A 48 -8.13 3.31 -15.17
N MET A 49 -7.54 2.15 -15.49
CA MET A 49 -8.14 1.14 -16.37
C MET A 49 -9.33 0.40 -15.73
N ASP A 50 -9.54 0.54 -14.41
CA ASP A 50 -10.69 -0.08 -13.75
C ASP A 50 -12.02 0.54 -14.25
N PRO A 51 -13.08 -0.27 -14.46
CA PRO A 51 -14.39 0.22 -14.88
C PRO A 51 -14.96 1.35 -14.00
N THR A 52 -14.66 1.36 -12.70
CA THR A 52 -15.15 2.39 -11.76
C THR A 52 -14.45 3.74 -11.87
N ASN A 53 -13.35 3.80 -12.61
CA ASN A 53 -12.50 4.97 -12.75
C ASN A 53 -12.49 5.51 -14.19
N VAL A 54 -13.15 4.82 -15.12
CA VAL A 54 -13.38 5.32 -16.47
C VAL A 54 -14.08 6.68 -16.41
N GLY A 55 -13.54 7.66 -17.15
CA GLY A 55 -14.06 9.03 -17.19
C GLY A 55 -13.65 9.92 -16.00
N LYS A 56 -12.95 9.39 -14.98
CA LYS A 56 -12.44 10.23 -13.88
C LYS A 56 -11.10 10.86 -14.24
N PRO A 57 -10.85 12.13 -13.88
CA PRO A 57 -9.54 12.72 -14.05
C PRO A 57 -8.52 12.01 -13.17
N LEU A 58 -7.31 11.81 -13.68
CA LEU A 58 -6.24 11.08 -13.00
C LEU A 58 -5.94 11.66 -11.60
N ARG A 59 -6.04 12.99 -11.45
CA ARG A 59 -5.92 13.69 -10.17
C ARG A 59 -6.87 13.16 -9.09
N SER A 60 -8.11 12.84 -9.44
CA SER A 60 -9.11 12.30 -8.51
C SER A 60 -8.69 10.91 -8.01
N ILE A 61 -8.17 10.07 -8.91
CA ILE A 61 -7.67 8.74 -8.59
C ILE A 61 -6.44 8.83 -7.68
N VAL A 62 -5.51 9.75 -7.98
CA VAL A 62 -4.34 10.03 -7.14
C VAL A 62 -4.76 10.42 -5.72
N ILE A 63 -5.72 11.34 -5.56
CA ILE A 63 -6.24 11.75 -4.24
C ILE A 63 -6.83 10.55 -3.49
N SER A 64 -7.58 9.68 -4.17
CA SER A 64 -8.13 8.45 -3.58
C SER A 64 -7.05 7.48 -3.10
N VAL A 65 -5.98 7.30 -3.89
CA VAL A 65 -4.83 6.46 -3.50
C VAL A 65 -4.08 7.06 -2.31
N ILE A 66 -3.89 8.39 -2.27
CA ILE A 66 -3.30 9.10 -1.12
C ILE A 66 -4.13 8.88 0.14
N GLY A 67 -5.46 9.01 0.06
CA GLY A 67 -6.36 8.73 1.18
C GLY A 67 -6.20 7.30 1.72
N THR A 68 -6.07 6.33 0.81
CA THR A 68 -5.82 4.92 1.17
C THR A 68 -4.47 4.75 1.88
N ALA A 69 -3.40 5.40 1.38
CA ALA A 69 -2.07 5.34 2.00
C ALA A 69 -2.08 5.93 3.42
N ARG A 70 -2.76 7.06 3.63
CA ARG A 70 -2.90 7.70 4.95
C ARG A 70 -3.65 6.81 5.94
N ALA A 71 -4.74 6.17 5.50
CA ALA A 71 -5.48 5.21 6.32
C ALA A 71 -4.60 4.02 6.76
N MET A 72 -3.63 3.64 5.92
CA MET A 72 -2.65 2.60 6.20
C MET A 72 -1.47 3.04 7.09
N GLY A 73 -1.41 4.30 7.50
CA GLY A 73 -0.25 4.84 8.24
C GLY A 73 0.99 4.99 7.35
N ILE A 74 0.81 5.25 6.05
CA ILE A 74 1.90 5.47 5.10
C ILE A 74 1.87 6.94 4.68
N GLN A 75 3.01 7.62 4.84
CA GLN A 75 3.14 9.03 4.50
C GLN A 75 3.55 9.20 3.03
N VAL A 76 2.91 10.12 2.33
CA VAL A 76 3.24 10.47 0.95
C VAL A 76 4.13 11.72 0.95
N LEU A 77 5.30 11.62 0.33
CA LEU A 77 6.28 12.69 0.23
C LEU A 77 6.55 13.05 -1.24
N TYR A 78 7.00 14.28 -1.49
CA TYR A 78 7.43 14.68 -2.83
C TYR A 78 8.78 14.04 -3.20
N LYS A 79 9.73 14.07 -2.25
CA LYS A 79 11.05 13.44 -2.35
C LYS A 79 11.29 12.62 -1.08
N LEU A 80 11.90 11.43 -1.22
CA LEU A 80 12.27 10.64 -0.05
C LEU A 80 13.45 11.31 0.66
N PRO A 81 13.47 11.32 2.01
CA PRO A 81 14.69 11.68 2.73
C PRO A 81 15.78 10.64 2.41
N VAL A 82 17.04 11.06 2.49
CA VAL A 82 18.21 10.23 2.13
C VAL A 82 18.20 8.89 2.87
N GLN A 83 17.72 8.87 4.11
CA GLN A 83 17.58 7.67 4.96
C GLN A 83 16.61 6.60 4.41
N HIS A 84 15.65 7.00 3.57
CA HIS A 84 14.63 6.12 2.99
C HIS A 84 14.77 5.98 1.47
N GLN A 85 15.86 6.48 0.90
CA GLN A 85 16.11 6.45 -0.54
C GLN A 85 16.46 5.04 -1.01
N HIS A 86 17.18 4.29 -0.16
CA HIS A 86 17.43 2.86 -0.27
C HIS A 86 16.43 2.14 0.63
N ARG A 87 15.23 1.83 0.14
CA ARG A 87 14.23 1.03 0.88
C ARG A 87 14.66 -0.45 0.94
N ASP A 88 15.92 -0.74 1.24
CA ASP A 88 16.64 -1.95 0.81
C ASP A 88 16.81 -3.04 1.87
N ASP A 89 15.79 -3.28 2.69
CA ASP A 89 15.93 -4.32 3.72
C ASP A 89 15.11 -5.60 3.41
N LEU A 90 14.14 -5.54 2.48
CA LEU A 90 13.23 -6.66 2.21
C LEU A 90 12.97 -6.85 0.71
N PRO A 91 13.34 -8.00 0.11
CA PRO A 91 13.04 -8.28 -1.28
C PRO A 91 11.52 -8.44 -1.48
N ILE A 92 11.04 -7.98 -2.63
CA ILE A 92 9.61 -8.00 -2.98
C ILE A 92 9.07 -9.44 -2.98
N SER A 93 9.87 -10.44 -3.36
CA SER A 93 9.48 -11.85 -3.35
C SER A 93 8.96 -12.32 -1.99
N ASP A 94 9.57 -11.85 -0.90
CA ASP A 94 9.38 -12.45 0.43
C ASP A 94 8.24 -11.80 1.22
N LEU A 95 7.69 -10.69 0.72
CA LEU A 95 6.63 -9.94 1.39
C LEU A 95 5.39 -10.77 1.71
N ASP A 96 5.01 -11.69 0.82
CA ASP A 96 3.83 -12.54 1.04
C ASP A 96 4.08 -13.61 2.11
N ARG A 97 5.31 -14.16 2.16
CA ARG A 97 5.75 -15.08 3.20
C ARG A 97 5.77 -14.37 4.56
N LEU A 98 6.43 -13.22 4.65
CA LEU A 98 6.53 -12.41 5.86
C LEU A 98 5.16 -11.96 6.37
N LYS A 99 4.25 -11.61 5.46
CA LYS A 99 2.85 -11.31 5.81
C LYS A 99 2.15 -12.51 6.44
N LYS A 100 2.36 -13.72 5.91
CA LYS A 100 1.77 -14.96 6.45
C LYS A 100 2.34 -15.26 7.84
N GLU A 101 3.65 -15.16 7.99
CA GLU A 101 4.37 -15.39 9.26
C GLU A 101 3.92 -14.40 10.34
N THR A 102 3.88 -13.10 10.01
CA THR A 102 3.46 -12.07 10.95
C THR A 102 2.00 -12.24 11.39
N ARG A 103 1.09 -12.63 10.47
CA ARG A 103 -0.30 -12.94 10.83
C ARG A 103 -0.41 -14.16 11.74
N ALA A 104 0.38 -15.20 11.48
CA ALA A 104 0.42 -16.39 12.33
C ALA A 104 0.91 -16.01 13.74
N ARG A 105 2.00 -15.24 13.83
CA ARG A 105 2.53 -14.71 15.10
C ARG A 105 1.49 -13.88 15.85
N SER A 106 0.80 -12.95 15.19
CA SER A 106 -0.26 -12.15 15.84
C SER A 106 -1.42 -13.01 16.34
N LYS A 107 -1.77 -14.10 15.65
CA LYS A 107 -2.82 -15.03 16.08
C LYS A 107 -2.40 -15.84 17.31
N LEU A 108 -1.14 -16.26 17.40
CA LEU A 108 -0.60 -16.94 18.58
C LEU A 108 -0.60 -16.02 19.80
N MET A 109 -0.14 -14.78 19.64
CA MET A 109 -0.10 -13.80 20.74
C MET A 109 -1.50 -13.51 21.30
N LYS A 110 -2.54 -13.43 20.45
CA LYS A 110 -3.93 -13.23 20.91
C LYS A 110 -4.57 -14.43 21.59
N ARG A 111 -4.02 -15.64 21.42
CA ARG A 111 -4.57 -16.88 22.03
C ARG A 111 -3.99 -17.16 23.41
N GLY A 112 -2.86 -16.53 23.75
CA GLY A 112 -2.20 -16.65 25.06
C GLY A 112 -2.40 -15.43 25.96
N SER A 113 -3.27 -14.49 25.58
CA SER A 113 -3.69 -13.34 26.40
C SER A 113 -5.15 -13.48 26.79
#